data_AF-A0A941W0Z6-F1
#
_entry.id   AF-A0A941W0Z6-F1
#
_cell.length_a   1.000
_cell.length_b   1.000
_cell.length_c   1.000
_cell.angle_alpha   90.00
_cell.angle_beta   90.00
_cell.angle_gamma   90.00
#
_symmetry.space_group_name_H-M   'P 1'
#
loop_
_entity.id
_entity.type
_entity.pdbx_description
1 polymer ?
#
loop_
_entity_poly.entity_id
_entity_poly.type
_entity_poly.pdbx_seq_one_letter_code
_entity_poly.pdbx_strand_id
1 'polypeptide(L)'
;MPRSLAIALILALAACSDPATTEAPAAFGRLVDEDRAPQTILKEYATGVTAPVSGLISSATEWRRLWGAIHATRQPQPPLPAVDFDREALLYVGLGNTANGATPLIERVDVYERGAVAQLTIEVPSPTCLILTAIFQPVHVVRIAKPGARALRVDRHEVTRDCR
;
A
#
# COMPACT_ATOMS: atom_id res chain seq x y z
N MET A 1 2.99 -66.25 36.76
CA MET A 1 2.07 -65.52 35.87
C MET A 1 0.98 -64.91 36.74
N PRO A 2 1.05 -63.61 37.07
CA PRO A 2 0.46 -62.50 36.28
C PRO A 2 1.47 -61.34 36.08
N ARG A 3 1.60 -60.70 34.90
CA ARG A 3 0.79 -59.60 34.32
C ARG A 3 0.62 -58.38 35.25
N SER A 4 1.57 -57.45 35.19
CA SER A 4 1.35 -56.04 35.58
C SER A 4 1.82 -55.13 34.45
N LEU A 5 0.82 -54.53 33.79
CA LEU A 5 0.90 -53.42 32.85
C LEU A 5 1.45 -52.18 33.55
N ALA A 6 2.39 -51.47 32.93
CA ALA A 6 2.60 -50.05 33.21
C ALA A 6 2.47 -49.30 31.88
N ILE A 7 1.36 -48.57 31.77
CA ILE A 7 0.97 -47.75 30.62
C ILE A 7 1.84 -46.50 30.64
N ALA A 8 2.69 -46.34 29.61
CA ALA A 8 3.41 -45.09 29.37
C ALA A 8 2.47 -44.08 28.72
N LEU A 9 2.11 -43.05 29.47
CA LEU A 9 1.32 -41.90 29.04
C LEU A 9 2.20 -41.00 28.16
N ILE A 10 2.02 -41.06 26.84
CA ILE A 10 2.75 -40.23 25.88
C ILE A 10 2.10 -38.84 25.85
N LEU A 11 2.86 -37.82 26.28
CA LEU A 11 2.51 -36.40 26.20
C LEU A 11 2.19 -36.01 24.75
N ALA A 12 0.98 -35.50 24.51
CA ALA A 12 0.59 -34.84 23.27
C ALA A 12 1.27 -33.47 23.19
N LEU A 13 2.22 -33.31 22.26
CA LEU A 13 2.75 -32.00 21.86
C LEU A 13 1.64 -31.25 21.11
N ALA A 14 1.13 -30.18 21.73
CA ALA A 14 0.24 -29.22 21.10
C ALA A 14 1.01 -28.49 19.99
N ALA A 15 0.84 -28.92 18.74
CA ALA A 15 1.29 -28.22 17.56
C ALA A 15 0.33 -27.06 17.24
N CYS A 16 0.43 -25.97 18.01
CA CYS A 16 -0.08 -24.67 17.56
C CYS A 16 0.96 -24.05 16.64
N SER A 17 1.11 -24.59 15.43
CA SER A 17 1.66 -23.81 14.34
C SER A 17 0.50 -23.04 13.73
N ASP A 18 0.30 -21.79 14.16
CA ASP A 18 -0.43 -20.80 13.36
C ASP A 18 0.46 -20.48 12.18
N PRO A 19 0.15 -20.94 10.95
CA PRO A 19 0.83 -20.41 9.82
C PRO A 19 0.03 -19.16 9.47
N ALA A 20 0.52 -17.99 9.91
CA ALA A 20 0.28 -16.78 9.15
C ALA A 20 1.00 -16.98 7.80
N THR A 21 0.44 -17.85 6.95
CA THR A 21 1.01 -18.21 5.68
C THR A 21 0.98 -16.95 4.85
N THR A 22 2.18 -16.43 4.62
CA THR A 22 2.50 -15.48 3.58
C THR A 22 2.29 -16.18 2.24
N GLU A 23 1.05 -16.51 1.89
CA GLU A 23 0.69 -17.31 0.70
C GLU A 23 0.33 -16.41 -0.48
N ALA A 24 0.02 -15.14 -0.21
CA ALA A 24 -0.35 -14.16 -1.22
C ALA A 24 0.73 -13.91 -2.30
N PRO A 25 2.06 -13.94 -2.05
CA PRO A 25 3.06 -13.72 -3.09
C PRO A 25 3.10 -14.80 -4.17
N ALA A 26 2.80 -16.07 -3.83
CA ALA A 26 2.89 -17.18 -4.77
C ALA A 26 1.92 -17.01 -5.97
N ALA A 27 0.76 -16.39 -5.73
CA ALA A 27 -0.21 -16.07 -6.77
C ALA A 27 0.33 -15.07 -7.81
N PHE A 28 1.27 -14.21 -7.44
CA PHE A 28 1.86 -13.19 -8.31
C PHE A 28 3.04 -13.70 -9.16
N GLY A 29 3.55 -14.89 -8.85
CA GLY A 29 4.61 -15.54 -9.60
C GLY A 29 5.99 -15.14 -9.09
N ARG A 30 6.97 -15.09 -9.99
CA ARG A 30 8.34 -14.75 -9.61
C ARG A 30 8.46 -13.25 -9.36
N LEU A 31 9.23 -12.90 -8.34
CA LEU A 31 9.66 -11.54 -8.06
C LEU A 31 10.58 -11.04 -9.18
N VAL A 32 10.23 -9.90 -9.74
CA VAL A 32 10.94 -9.23 -10.83
C VAL A 32 11.80 -8.10 -10.30
N ASP A 33 11.26 -7.33 -9.35
CA ASP A 33 11.91 -6.16 -8.77
C ASP A 33 11.46 -5.96 -7.31
N GLU A 34 12.43 -5.61 -6.44
CA GLU A 34 12.20 -5.28 -5.03
C GLU A 34 12.49 -3.80 -4.82
N ASP A 35 11.46 -2.96 -4.77
CA ASP A 35 11.62 -1.53 -4.54
C ASP A 35 11.28 -1.18 -3.09
N ARG A 36 12.33 -1.09 -2.26
CA ARG A 36 12.22 -0.80 -0.82
C ARG A 36 12.09 0.69 -0.49
N ALA A 37 12.19 1.57 -1.48
CA ALA A 37 12.08 3.01 -1.30
C ALA A 37 11.65 3.65 -2.62
N PRO A 38 10.42 3.35 -3.09
CA PRO A 38 9.99 3.73 -4.42
C PRO A 38 9.96 5.24 -4.57
N GLN A 39 10.34 5.73 -5.75
CA GLN A 39 10.44 7.17 -5.99
C GLN A 39 9.05 7.82 -5.93
N THR A 40 8.83 8.67 -4.93
CA THR A 40 7.63 9.51 -4.86
C THR A 40 7.57 10.48 -6.03
N ILE A 41 6.43 10.48 -6.72
CA ILE A 41 6.07 11.47 -7.75
C ILE A 41 5.19 12.56 -7.17
N LEU A 42 4.28 12.17 -6.29
CA LEU A 42 3.34 13.08 -5.68
C LEU A 42 3.00 12.59 -4.28
N LYS A 43 3.07 13.49 -3.31
CA LYS A 43 2.46 13.32 -1.99
C LYS A 43 1.70 14.60 -1.70
N GLU A 44 0.38 14.53 -1.69
CA GLU A 44 -0.49 15.69 -1.49
C GLU A 44 -1.57 15.39 -0.47
N TYR A 45 -1.92 16.38 0.35
CA TYR A 45 -2.91 16.25 1.43
C TYR A 45 -4.30 16.75 1.03
N ALA A 46 -4.36 17.81 0.23
CA ALA A 46 -5.60 18.42 -0.22
C ALA A 46 -5.77 18.14 -1.71
N THR A 47 -6.66 17.21 -2.06
CA THR A 47 -6.90 16.78 -3.44
C THR A 47 -8.39 16.69 -3.74
N GLY A 48 -8.76 16.49 -5.00
CA GLY A 48 -10.15 16.19 -5.39
C GLY A 48 -10.57 14.72 -5.23
N VAL A 49 -9.71 13.86 -4.70
CA VAL A 49 -9.97 12.41 -4.59
C VAL A 49 -10.72 12.09 -3.30
N THR A 50 -12.05 12.19 -3.34
CA THR A 50 -12.89 12.14 -2.12
C THR A 50 -13.22 10.73 -1.61
N ALA A 51 -13.01 9.70 -2.43
CA ALA A 51 -13.21 8.29 -2.06
C ALA A 51 -11.87 7.55 -1.92
N PRO A 52 -11.78 6.52 -1.06
CA PRO A 52 -10.59 5.68 -1.00
C PRO A 52 -10.34 4.99 -2.35
N VAL A 53 -9.10 5.09 -2.84
CA VAL A 53 -8.69 4.51 -4.12
C VAL A 53 -7.29 3.94 -4.03
N SER A 54 -7.03 2.89 -4.78
CA SER A 54 -5.67 2.42 -5.03
C SER A 54 -5.60 1.74 -6.38
N GLY A 55 -4.44 1.77 -7.03
CA GLY A 55 -4.30 1.12 -8.33
C GLY A 55 -2.94 1.30 -8.97
N LEU A 56 -2.79 0.59 -10.09
CA LEU A 56 -1.68 0.73 -11.02
C LEU A 56 -2.09 1.60 -12.19
N ILE A 57 -1.25 2.56 -12.54
CA ILE A 57 -1.34 3.37 -13.75
C ILE A 57 -0.25 2.92 -14.70
N SER A 58 -0.65 2.46 -15.88
CA SER A 58 0.26 1.91 -16.88
C SER A 58 0.24 2.69 -18.19
N SER A 59 -0.35 3.88 -18.20
CA SER A 59 -0.40 4.74 -19.39
C SER A 59 -0.50 6.23 -19.05
N ALA A 60 -0.03 7.07 -19.98
CA ALA A 60 -0.13 8.52 -19.87
C ALA A 60 -1.59 9.01 -19.79
N THR A 61 -2.53 8.29 -20.41
CA THR A 61 -3.96 8.65 -20.38
C THR A 61 -4.60 8.39 -19.03
N GLU A 62 -4.23 7.30 -18.36
CA GLU A 62 -4.64 7.04 -16.99
C GLU A 62 -4.01 8.05 -16.02
N TRP A 63 -2.73 8.38 -16.23
CA TRP A 63 -2.03 9.33 -15.36
C TRP A 63 -2.64 10.73 -15.45
N ARG A 64 -2.92 11.21 -16.67
CA ARG A 64 -3.60 12.49 -16.90
C ARG A 64 -4.99 12.53 -16.25
N ARG A 65 -5.73 11.42 -16.27
CA ARG A 65 -7.05 11.32 -15.62
C ARG A 65 -6.92 11.44 -14.10
N LEU A 66 -6.02 10.67 -13.47
CA LEU A 66 -5.81 10.77 -12.03
C LEU A 66 -5.29 12.16 -11.64
N TRP A 67 -4.34 12.73 -12.38
CA TRP A 67 -3.79 14.07 -12.14
C TRP A 67 -4.87 15.15 -12.16
N GLY A 68 -5.76 15.09 -13.15
CA GLY A 68 -6.92 15.99 -13.24
C GLY A 68 -7.86 15.85 -12.05
N ALA A 69 -8.08 14.63 -11.56
CA ALA A 69 -8.89 14.40 -10.37
C ALA A 69 -8.22 14.91 -9.09
N ILE A 70 -6.92 14.68 -8.92
CA ILE A 70 -6.14 15.16 -7.77
C ILE A 70 -6.20 16.69 -7.70
N HIS A 71 -6.03 17.39 -8.83
CA HIS A 71 -6.00 18.84 -8.90
C HIS A 71 -7.31 19.47 -9.38
N ALA A 72 -8.45 18.79 -9.22
CA ALA A 72 -9.76 19.28 -9.69
C ALA A 72 -10.16 20.64 -9.08
N THR A 73 -9.70 20.92 -7.86
CA THR A 73 -10.02 22.14 -7.10
C THR A 73 -8.93 23.22 -7.19
N ARG A 74 -7.84 22.99 -7.96
CA ARG A 74 -6.69 23.90 -8.04
C ARG A 74 -6.59 24.52 -9.43
N GLN A 75 -6.55 25.86 -9.49
CA GLN A 75 -6.29 26.61 -10.72
C GLN A 75 -5.16 27.64 -10.53
N PRO A 76 -4.18 27.70 -11.47
CA PRO A 76 -3.98 26.75 -12.56
C PRO A 76 -3.57 25.36 -12.04
N GLN A 77 -3.86 24.32 -12.81
CA GLN A 77 -3.39 22.98 -12.48
C GLN A 77 -1.86 22.92 -12.59
N PRO A 78 -1.16 22.21 -11.68
CA PRO A 78 0.28 22.01 -11.80
C PRO A 78 0.64 21.19 -13.05
N PRO A 79 1.87 21.33 -13.58
CA PRO A 79 2.30 20.60 -14.77
C PRO A 79 2.34 19.09 -14.50
N LEU A 80 1.79 18.29 -15.43
CA LEU A 80 1.78 16.84 -15.36
C LEU A 80 3.22 16.27 -15.49
N PRO A 81 3.73 15.51 -14.50
CA PRO A 81 5.04 14.88 -14.62
C PRO A 81 5.10 13.85 -15.75
N ALA A 82 6.17 13.89 -16.54
CA ALA A 82 6.45 12.87 -17.56
C ALA A 82 6.88 11.55 -16.90
N VAL A 83 6.42 10.43 -17.46
CA VAL A 83 6.70 9.06 -17.01
C VAL A 83 6.85 8.20 -18.26
N ASP A 84 7.87 7.35 -18.27
CA ASP A 84 8.10 6.44 -19.39
C ASP A 84 7.31 5.14 -19.16
N PHE A 85 6.06 5.15 -19.63
CA PHE A 85 5.16 4.01 -19.44
C PHE A 85 5.54 2.76 -20.25
N ASP A 86 6.61 2.78 -21.04
CA ASP A 86 7.13 1.56 -21.67
C ASP A 86 7.96 0.74 -20.66
N ARG A 87 8.58 1.40 -19.68
CA ARG A 87 9.43 0.76 -18.66
C ARG A 87 8.87 0.88 -17.24
N GLU A 88 8.10 1.92 -16.99
CA GLU A 88 7.61 2.29 -15.67
C GLU A 88 6.09 2.13 -15.58
N ALA A 89 5.60 1.98 -14.36
CA ALA A 89 4.22 2.21 -13.99
C ALA A 89 4.18 3.13 -12.77
N LEU A 90 3.00 3.64 -12.45
CA LEU A 90 2.78 4.32 -11.18
C LEU A 90 1.87 3.48 -10.29
N LEU A 91 2.15 3.48 -9.00
CA LEU A 91 1.23 3.00 -7.98
C LEU A 91 0.71 4.19 -7.20
N TYR A 92 -0.59 4.25 -6.99
CA TYR A 92 -1.20 5.30 -6.18
C TYR A 92 -2.10 4.73 -5.10
N VAL A 93 -2.17 5.45 -3.98
CA VAL A 93 -3.14 5.25 -2.92
C VAL A 93 -3.69 6.61 -2.49
N GLY A 94 -5.02 6.73 -2.46
CA GLY A 94 -5.75 7.84 -1.86
C GLY A 94 -6.63 7.36 -0.71
N LEU A 95 -6.66 8.09 0.39
CA LEU A 95 -7.50 7.73 1.55
C LEU A 95 -8.95 8.20 1.42
N GLY A 96 -9.27 9.07 0.45
CA GLY A 96 -10.55 9.76 0.42
C GLY A 96 -10.64 10.82 1.51
N ASN A 97 -11.85 11.26 1.80
CA ASN A 97 -12.12 12.23 2.87
C ASN A 97 -11.65 11.70 4.23
N THR A 98 -10.74 12.43 4.87
CA THR A 98 -10.26 12.16 6.23
C THR A 98 -10.20 13.44 7.06
N ALA A 99 -10.57 13.36 8.34
CA ALA A 99 -10.57 14.48 9.28
C ALA A 99 -9.51 14.35 10.40
N ASN A 100 -8.82 13.22 10.48
CA ASN A 100 -7.84 12.94 11.54
C ASN A 100 -6.39 13.26 11.12
N GLY A 101 -6.18 13.85 9.95
CA GLY A 101 -4.85 14.14 9.41
C GLY A 101 -4.06 12.90 8.96
N ALA A 102 -4.72 11.74 8.80
CA ALA A 102 -4.07 10.52 8.33
C ALA A 102 -3.38 10.71 6.97
N THR A 103 -2.28 10.02 6.74
CA THR A 103 -1.64 9.97 5.41
C THR A 103 -1.27 8.59 4.93
N PRO A 104 -1.43 8.31 3.63
CA PRO A 104 -0.89 7.10 3.03
C PRO A 104 0.60 7.28 2.72
N LEU A 105 1.40 6.29 3.06
CA LEU A 105 2.80 6.15 2.68
C LEU A 105 3.03 4.78 2.05
N ILE A 106 3.45 4.77 0.79
CA ILE A 106 3.82 3.54 0.09
C ILE A 106 5.31 3.37 0.36
N GLU A 107 5.65 2.41 1.22
CA GLU A 107 7.02 2.27 1.73
C GLU A 107 7.82 1.26 0.92
N ARG A 108 7.17 0.19 0.46
CA ARG A 108 7.78 -0.84 -0.36
C ARG A 108 6.82 -1.28 -1.44
N VAL A 109 7.34 -1.57 -2.62
CA VAL A 109 6.61 -2.26 -3.67
C VAL A 109 7.47 -3.43 -4.18
N ASP A 110 6.91 -4.62 -4.07
CA ASP A 110 7.48 -5.84 -4.64
C ASP A 110 6.76 -6.10 -5.96
N VAL A 111 7.47 -6.02 -7.08
CA VAL A 111 6.92 -6.21 -8.42
C VAL A 111 7.18 -7.64 -8.86
N TYR A 112 6.13 -8.30 -9.32
CA TYR A 112 6.14 -9.68 -9.79
C TYR A 112 5.69 -9.76 -11.24
N GLU A 113 5.87 -10.93 -11.85
CA GLU A 113 5.47 -11.17 -13.25
C GLU A 113 3.98 -10.90 -13.48
N ARG A 114 3.13 -11.23 -12.51
CA ARG A 114 1.67 -11.09 -12.63
C ARG A 114 1.08 -9.92 -11.85
N GLY A 115 1.88 -8.97 -11.38
CA GLY A 115 1.36 -7.80 -10.67
C GLY A 115 2.32 -7.21 -9.67
N ALA A 116 1.80 -6.50 -8.69
CA ALA A 116 2.59 -5.89 -7.62
C ALA A 116 1.95 -6.10 -6.25
N VAL A 117 2.79 -6.14 -5.22
CA VAL A 117 2.40 -6.08 -3.82
C VAL A 117 2.99 -4.80 -3.23
N ALA A 118 2.14 -3.91 -2.73
CA ALA A 118 2.58 -2.71 -2.01
C ALA A 118 2.38 -2.85 -0.52
N GLN A 119 3.41 -2.46 0.25
CA GLN A 119 3.30 -2.23 1.68
C GLN A 119 2.94 -0.75 1.90
N LEU A 120 1.76 -0.54 2.48
CA LEU A 120 1.18 0.76 2.75
C LEU A 120 1.13 0.98 4.26
N THR A 121 1.73 2.08 4.70
CA THR A 121 1.60 2.60 6.04
C THR A 121 0.63 3.77 6.05
N ILE A 122 -0.33 3.75 6.96
CA ILE A 122 -1.19 4.89 7.23
C ILE A 122 -0.70 5.54 8.51
N GLU A 123 -0.11 6.71 8.36
CA GLU A 123 0.34 7.49 9.50
C GLU A 123 -0.84 8.31 10.02
N VAL A 124 -1.26 8.04 11.26
CA VAL A 124 -2.31 8.79 11.95
C VAL A 124 -1.66 9.62 13.06
N PRO A 125 -1.84 10.95 13.06
CA PRO A 125 -1.41 11.80 14.17
C PRO A 125 -1.93 11.30 15.52
N SER A 126 -1.09 11.36 16.54
CA SER A 126 -1.50 11.10 17.92
C SER A 126 -2.66 12.02 18.32
N PRO A 127 -3.62 11.56 19.15
CA PRO A 127 -4.68 12.42 19.68
C PRO A 127 -4.17 13.63 20.46
N THR A 128 -2.91 13.61 20.91
CA THR A 128 -2.27 14.74 21.59
C THR A 128 -1.75 15.82 20.64
N CYS A 129 -1.76 15.57 19.33
CA CYS A 129 -1.30 16.51 18.33
C CYS A 129 -2.33 17.60 18.05
N LEU A 130 -1.84 18.84 18.00
CA LEU A 130 -2.61 19.97 17.49
C LEU A 130 -2.68 19.86 15.97
N ILE A 131 -3.78 19.32 15.45
CA ILE A 131 -4.06 19.25 14.02
C ILE A 131 -5.13 20.27 13.61
N LEU A 132 -5.10 20.70 12.36
CA LEU A 132 -6.15 21.54 11.80
C LEU A 132 -7.47 20.75 11.73
N THR A 133 -8.57 21.37 12.17
CA THR A 133 -9.92 20.81 12.00
C THR A 133 -10.41 21.04 10.58
N ALA A 134 -10.03 20.16 9.66
CA ALA A 134 -10.45 20.21 8.26
C ALA A 134 -10.58 18.79 7.68
N ILE A 135 -11.29 18.69 6.55
CA ILE A 135 -11.35 17.45 5.76
C ILE A 135 -10.28 17.51 4.69
N PHE A 136 -9.41 16.52 4.68
CA PHE A 136 -8.34 16.31 3.69
C PHE A 136 -8.64 15.11 2.80
N GLN A 137 -7.93 15.01 1.68
CA GLN A 137 -8.03 13.93 0.70
C GLN A 137 -6.62 13.48 0.29
N PRO A 138 -5.85 12.86 1.20
CA PRO A 138 -4.44 12.64 0.97
C PRO A 138 -4.23 11.53 -0.06
N VAL A 139 -3.27 11.76 -0.96
CA VAL A 139 -2.86 10.87 -2.03
C VAL A 139 -1.33 10.76 -2.05
N HIS A 140 -0.84 9.53 -2.22
CA HIS A 140 0.55 9.24 -2.49
C HIS A 140 0.68 8.46 -3.80
N VAL A 141 1.59 8.88 -4.66
CA VAL A 141 1.90 8.26 -5.96
C VAL A 141 3.39 8.03 -6.05
N VAL A 142 3.78 6.80 -6.39
CA VAL A 142 5.19 6.40 -6.57
C VAL A 142 5.41 5.79 -7.95
N ARG A 143 6.63 5.91 -8.48
CA ARG A 143 7.10 5.15 -9.64
C ARG A 143 7.50 3.74 -9.22
N ILE A 144 7.27 2.78 -10.11
CA ILE A 144 7.70 1.39 -9.97
C ILE A 144 8.12 0.84 -11.34
N ALA A 145 8.88 -0.24 -11.37
CA ALA A 145 9.05 -1.04 -12.58
C ALA A 145 7.70 -1.52 -13.10
N LYS A 146 7.50 -1.50 -14.42
CA LYS A 146 6.22 -1.90 -15.03
C LYS A 146 5.97 -3.40 -14.84
N PRO A 147 4.91 -3.81 -14.12
CA PRO A 147 4.57 -5.23 -13.99
C PRO A 147 4.01 -5.78 -15.32
N GLY A 148 4.18 -7.08 -15.55
CA GLY A 148 3.65 -7.77 -16.72
C GLY A 148 2.13 -7.89 -16.74
N ALA A 149 1.49 -7.79 -15.56
CA ALA A 149 0.04 -7.73 -15.43
C ALA A 149 -0.41 -6.70 -14.39
N ARG A 150 -1.71 -6.44 -14.30
CA ARG A 150 -2.27 -5.35 -13.49
C ARG A 150 -2.79 -5.78 -12.13
N ALA A 151 -2.53 -7.01 -11.69
CA ALA A 151 -2.96 -7.41 -10.36
C ALA A 151 -2.21 -6.57 -9.32
N LEU A 152 -2.93 -6.09 -8.31
CA LEU A 152 -2.36 -5.30 -7.24
C LEU A 152 -2.91 -5.82 -5.92
N ARG A 153 -2.01 -6.10 -4.98
CA ARG A 153 -2.35 -6.28 -3.57
C ARG A 153 -1.75 -5.12 -2.77
N VAL A 154 -2.54 -4.57 -1.86
CA VAL A 154 -2.09 -3.52 -0.94
C VAL A 154 -2.19 -4.07 0.47
N ASP A 155 -1.04 -4.30 1.08
CA ASP A 155 -0.91 -4.69 2.47
C ASP A 155 -0.87 -3.42 3.30
N ARG A 156 -1.98 -3.14 3.97
CA ARG A 156 -2.16 -1.92 4.76
C ARG A 156 -1.91 -2.19 6.23
N HIS A 157 -1.16 -1.31 6.87
CA HIS A 157 -1.15 -1.20 8.32
C HIS A 157 -1.20 0.27 8.74
N GLU A 158 -1.71 0.53 9.94
CA GLU A 158 -1.85 1.86 10.51
C GLU A 158 -0.86 2.03 11.65
N VAL A 159 -0.25 3.21 11.73
CA VAL A 159 0.69 3.57 12.80
C VAL A 159 0.33 4.92 13.36
N THR A 160 0.39 5.05 14.68
CA THR A 160 0.27 6.36 15.34
C THR A 160 1.61 7.07 15.29
N ARG A 161 1.59 8.33 14.85
CA ARG A 161 2.75 9.22 14.84
C ARG A 161 2.64 10.28 15.92
N ASP A 162 3.69 10.43 16.71
CA ASP A 162 3.85 11.57 17.60
C ASP A 162 4.04 12.87 16.82
N CYS A 163 3.80 14.00 17.49
CA CYS A 163 3.78 15.34 16.91
C CYS A 163 5.20 15.83 16.61
N ARG A 164 5.80 15.31 15.55
CA ARG A 164 7.12 15.68 15.04
C ARG A 164 7.04 16.40 13.71
#